data_AF-A0A5N3VQE3-F1
#
_entry.id   AF-A0A5N3VQE3-F1
#
_cell.length_a   1.000
_cell.length_b   1.000
_cell.length_c   1.000
_cell.angle_alpha   90.00
_cell.angle_beta   90.00
_cell.angle_gamma   90.00
#
_symmetry.space_group_name_H-M   'P 1'
#
loop_
_entity.id
_entity.type
_entity.pdbx_description
1 polymer ?
#
loop_
_entity_poly.entity_id
_entity_poly.type
_entity_poly.pdbx_seq_one_letter_code
_entity_poly.pdbx_strand_id
1 'polypeptide(L)'
;VSPPPQLFSLLFLLFHLLQVVRLCQNPKLALKNSPPYILDLLPDTYQHLRTILSRYEGKMETLGENEYFRVFMENLMKKTKQTISLFKEGKERMYEENSQPSSLGNFKKNKPK
;
A
#
# COMPACT_ATOMS: atom_id res chain seq x y z
N VAL A 1 6.53 -31.34 -6.04
CA VAL A 1 5.21 -30.69 -5.88
C VAL A 1 5.44 -29.19 -5.94
N SER A 2 5.09 -28.56 -7.06
CA SER A 2 5.22 -27.11 -7.22
C SER A 2 4.20 -26.41 -6.32
N PRO A 3 4.58 -25.38 -5.54
CA PRO A 3 3.60 -24.68 -4.72
C PRO A 3 2.52 -24.05 -5.61
N PRO A 4 1.26 -24.04 -5.19
CA PRO A 4 0.19 -23.45 -5.98
C PRO A 4 0.48 -21.96 -6.24
N PRO A 5 0.23 -21.45 -7.46
CA PRO A 5 0.55 -20.06 -7.84
C PRO A 5 -0.10 -18.99 -6.93
N GLN A 6 -1.21 -19.35 -6.30
CA GLN A 6 -1.89 -18.56 -5.26
C GLN A 6 -0.96 -18.27 -4.07
N LEU A 7 -0.19 -19.28 -3.63
CA LEU A 7 0.69 -19.19 -2.46
C LEU A 7 1.90 -18.29 -2.73
N PHE A 8 2.47 -18.33 -3.93
CA PHE A 8 3.55 -17.43 -4.32
C PHE A 8 3.12 -15.97 -4.35
N SER A 9 1.97 -15.69 -4.96
CA SER A 9 1.38 -14.34 -5.00
C SER A 9 1.12 -13.80 -3.60
N LEU A 10 0.71 -14.69 -2.70
CA LEU A 10 0.47 -14.36 -1.31
C LEU A 10 1.77 -14.07 -0.55
N LEU A 11 2.77 -14.95 -0.60
CA LEU A 11 4.07 -14.74 0.03
C LEU A 11 4.70 -13.44 -0.45
N PHE A 12 4.55 -13.14 -1.74
CA PHE A 12 5.01 -11.87 -2.32
C PHE A 12 4.28 -10.67 -1.72
N LEU A 13 2.95 -10.72 -1.59
CA LEU A 13 2.17 -9.66 -0.95
C LEU A 13 2.60 -9.46 0.52
N LEU A 14 2.76 -10.55 1.27
CA LEU A 14 3.19 -10.50 2.67
C LEU A 14 4.55 -9.81 2.82
N PHE A 15 5.49 -10.15 1.94
CA PHE A 15 6.81 -9.53 1.89
C PHE A 15 6.73 -8.02 1.61
N HIS A 16 5.87 -7.60 0.68
CA HIS A 16 5.70 -6.18 0.34
C HIS A 16 5.06 -5.39 1.49
N LEU A 17 4.04 -5.95 2.15
CA LEU A 17 3.40 -5.30 3.29
C LEU A 17 4.40 -5.09 4.43
N LEU A 18 5.22 -6.11 4.73
CA LEU A 18 6.26 -6.00 5.76
C LEU A 18 7.31 -4.93 5.39
N GLN A 19 7.69 -4.83 4.11
CA GLN A 19 8.57 -3.75 3.66
C GLN A 19 7.95 -2.37 3.87
N VAL A 20 6.67 -2.17 3.53
CA VAL A 20 5.99 -0.89 3.76
C VAL A 20 5.94 -0.53 5.24
N VAL A 21 5.62 -1.48 6.12
CA VAL A 21 5.64 -1.25 7.58
C VAL A 21 7.01 -0.78 8.03
N ARG A 22 8.08 -1.46 7.62
CA ARG A 22 9.47 -1.06 7.96
C ARG A 22 9.83 0.33 7.43
N LEU A 23 9.35 0.69 6.24
CA LEU A 23 9.57 2.01 5.66
C LEU A 23 8.80 3.09 6.43
N CYS A 24 7.54 2.84 6.79
CA CYS A 24 6.72 3.77 7.55
C CYS A 24 7.18 3.95 9.01
N GLN A 25 7.86 2.95 9.60
CA GLN A 25 8.46 3.03 10.94
C GLN A 25 9.69 3.93 11.00
N ASN A 26 10.18 4.45 9.86
CA ASN A 26 11.38 5.25 9.81
C ASN A 26 11.15 6.59 10.53
N PRO A 27 11.87 6.90 11.63
CA PRO A 27 11.59 8.08 12.46
C PRO A 27 11.82 9.41 11.76
N LYS A 28 12.50 9.41 10.61
CA LYS A 28 12.67 10.60 9.75
C LYS A 28 11.39 10.98 9.00
N LEU A 29 10.43 10.06 8.87
CA LEU A 29 9.10 10.38 8.39
C LEU A 29 8.32 10.91 9.59
N ALA A 30 8.06 12.21 9.61
CA ALA A 30 7.24 12.86 10.63
C ALA A 30 5.73 12.51 10.48
N LEU A 31 5.41 11.24 10.21
CA LEU A 31 4.07 10.66 10.13
C LEU A 31 3.33 10.66 11.48
N LYS A 32 3.93 11.18 12.56
CA LYS A 32 3.39 11.14 13.92
C LYS A 32 2.13 11.99 14.14
N ASN A 33 1.66 12.78 13.17
CA ASN A 33 0.66 13.82 13.45
C ASN A 33 -0.56 13.86 12.51
N SER A 34 -0.84 12.85 11.68
CA SER A 34 -2.12 12.81 10.98
C SER A 34 -2.75 11.42 10.97
N PRO A 35 -4.02 11.27 11.40
CA PRO A 35 -4.78 10.05 11.14
C PRO A 35 -4.98 9.96 9.61
N PRO A 36 -4.83 8.77 8.99
CA PRO A 36 -4.97 7.43 9.56
C PRO A 36 -3.62 6.77 9.88
N TYR A 37 -3.57 6.00 10.97
CA TYR A 37 -2.40 5.21 11.37
C TYR A 37 -2.14 4.08 10.36
N ILE A 38 -1.48 4.41 9.24
CA ILE A 38 -1.06 3.43 8.21
C ILE A 38 -0.25 2.28 8.85
N LEU A 39 0.47 2.57 9.94
CA LEU A 39 1.23 1.63 10.73
C LEU A 39 0.38 0.61 11.50
N ASP A 40 -0.87 0.95 11.84
CA ASP A 40 -1.82 0.04 12.50
C ASP A 40 -2.72 -0.66 11.47
N LEU A 41 -3.11 0.06 10.41
CA LEU A 41 -3.96 -0.47 9.35
C LEU A 41 -3.29 -1.63 8.58
N LEU A 42 -1.97 -1.56 8.37
CA LEU A 42 -1.21 -2.59 7.67
C LEU A 42 -1.16 -3.93 8.42
N PRO A 43 -0.78 -3.98 9.71
CA PRO A 43 -0.83 -5.22 10.48
C PRO A 43 -2.27 -5.73 10.65
N ASP A 44 -3.28 -4.86 10.78
CA ASP A 44 -4.68 -5.29 10.78
C ASP A 44 -5.08 -5.94 9.46
N THR A 45 -4.72 -5.34 8.33
CA THR A 45 -4.96 -5.91 6.99
C THR A 45 -4.26 -7.27 6.83
N TYR A 46 -3.02 -7.38 7.34
CA TYR A 46 -2.27 -8.63 7.35
C TYR A 46 -2.97 -9.71 8.17
N GLN A 47 -3.42 -9.38 9.38
CA GLN A 47 -4.14 -10.33 10.25
C GLN A 47 -5.45 -10.77 9.63
N HIS A 48 -6.18 -9.84 9.00
CA HIS A 48 -7.42 -10.15 8.31
C HIS A 48 -7.18 -11.10 7.13
N LEU A 49 -6.16 -10.83 6.31
CA LEU A 49 -5.73 -11.74 5.24
C LEU A 49 -5.35 -13.11 5.78
N ARG A 50 -4.55 -13.18 6.85
CA ARG A 50 -4.15 -14.43 7.49
C ARG A 50 -5.35 -15.25 7.99
N THR A 51 -6.36 -14.56 8.52
CA THR A 51 -7.62 -15.18 8.94
C THR A 51 -8.39 -15.75 7.76
N ILE A 52 -8.55 -14.98 6.68
CA ILE A 52 -9.18 -15.47 5.44
C ILE A 52 -8.44 -16.71 4.95
N LEU A 53 -7.11 -16.67 4.86
CA LEU A 53 -6.32 -17.81 4.39
C LEU A 53 -6.48 -19.06 5.25
N SER A 54 -6.48 -18.90 6.58
CA SER A 54 -6.70 -20.03 7.48
C SER A 54 -8.10 -20.62 7.32
N ARG A 55 -9.12 -19.80 7.02
CA ARG A 55 -10.49 -20.26 6.75
C ARG A 55 -10.63 -20.97 5.40
N TYR A 56 -9.81 -20.60 4.42
CA TYR A 56 -9.80 -21.16 3.06
C TYR A 56 -8.62 -22.12 2.83
N GLU A 57 -7.97 -22.59 3.90
CA GLU A 57 -6.92 -23.60 3.82
C GLU A 57 -7.49 -24.87 3.17
N GLY A 58 -6.85 -25.35 2.10
CA GLY A 58 -7.36 -26.45 1.27
C GLY A 58 -8.46 -26.08 0.26
N LYS A 59 -8.95 -24.82 0.27
CA LYS A 59 -9.93 -24.27 -0.70
C LYS A 59 -9.41 -23.02 -1.39
N MET A 60 -8.09 -22.94 -1.55
CA MET A 60 -7.40 -21.78 -2.12
C MET A 60 -7.78 -21.53 -3.59
N GLU A 61 -8.17 -22.57 -4.34
CA GLU A 61 -8.69 -22.42 -5.70
C GLU A 61 -9.99 -21.60 -5.71
N THR A 62 -10.97 -21.96 -4.87
CA THR A 62 -12.24 -21.22 -4.75
C THR A 62 -12.02 -19.78 -4.32
N LEU A 63 -11.07 -19.52 -3.42
CA LEU A 63 -10.72 -18.17 -3.00
C LEU A 63 -10.11 -17.36 -4.16
N GLY A 64 -9.27 -18.00 -4.98
CA GLY A 64 -8.67 -17.36 -6.15
C GLY A 64 -9.64 -17.14 -7.33
N GLU A 65 -10.71 -17.94 -7.42
CA GLU A 65 -11.80 -17.71 -8.39
C GLU A 65 -12.75 -16.58 -7.97
N ASN A 66 -12.70 -16.15 -6.71
CA ASN A 66 -13.50 -15.04 -6.25
C ASN A 66 -13.01 -13.72 -6.86
N GLU A 67 -13.85 -13.09 -7.69
CA GLU A 67 -13.53 -11.85 -8.39
C GLU A 67 -13.17 -10.72 -7.42
N TYR A 68 -13.94 -10.56 -6.33
CA TYR A 68 -13.67 -9.56 -5.31
C TYR A 68 -12.29 -9.78 -4.67
N PHE A 69 -11.93 -11.02 -4.35
CA PHE A 69 -10.61 -11.34 -3.79
C PHE A 69 -9.48 -11.05 -4.77
N ARG A 70 -9.63 -11.38 -6.07
CA ARG A 70 -8.63 -11.02 -7.10
C ARG A 70 -8.44 -9.51 -7.19
N VAL A 71 -9.52 -8.76 -7.31
CA VAL A 71 -9.47 -7.30 -7.40
C VAL A 71 -8.87 -6.69 -6.13
N PHE A 72 -9.24 -7.20 -4.96
CA PHE A 72 -8.69 -6.77 -3.67
C PHE A 72 -7.18 -7.02 -3.59
N MET A 73 -6.74 -8.24 -3.91
CA MET A 73 -5.32 -8.63 -3.92
C MET A 73 -4.51 -7.78 -4.89
N GLU A 74 -5.01 -7.54 -6.09
CA GLU A 74 -4.36 -6.70 -7.09
C GLU A 74 -4.25 -5.24 -6.61
N ASN A 75 -5.35 -4.67 -6.09
CA ASN A 75 -5.35 -3.31 -5.54
C ASN A 75 -4.36 -3.17 -4.39
N LEU A 76 -4.34 -4.14 -3.48
CA LEU A 76 -3.43 -4.13 -2.33
C LEU A 76 -1.98 -4.22 -2.79
N MET A 77 -1.66 -5.12 -3.72
CA MET A 77 -0.31 -5.20 -4.31
C MET A 77 0.10 -3.88 -4.97
N LYS A 78 -0.80 -3.27 -5.75
CA LYS A 78 -0.54 -1.99 -6.44
C LYS A 78 -0.27 -0.87 -5.44
N LYS A 79 -1.12 -0.71 -4.42
CA LYS A 79 -0.94 0.30 -3.36
C LYS A 79 0.35 0.09 -2.57
N THR A 80 0.69 -1.16 -2.25
CA THR A 80 1.90 -1.50 -1.51
C THR A 80 3.16 -1.18 -2.34
N LYS A 81 3.17 -1.55 -3.63
CA LYS A 81 4.26 -1.19 -4.56
C LYS A 81 4.39 0.31 -4.76
N GLN A 82 3.27 1.01 -4.95
CA GLN A 82 3.26 2.48 -5.05
C GLN A 82 3.83 3.12 -3.80
N THR A 83 3.48 2.62 -2.62
CA THR A 83 4.02 3.12 -1.35
C THR A 83 5.53 2.88 -1.25
N ILE A 84 6.02 1.69 -1.62
CA ILE A 84 7.47 1.40 -1.66
C ILE A 84 8.19 2.30 -2.67
N SER A 85 7.62 2.50 -3.87
CA SER A 85 8.17 3.40 -4.89
C SER A 85 8.18 4.84 -4.41
N LEU A 86 7.11 5.33 -3.77
CA LEU A 86 7.07 6.65 -3.12
C LEU A 86 8.18 6.82 -2.09
N PHE A 87 8.46 5.82 -1.25
CA PHE A 87 9.57 5.89 -0.30
C PHE A 87 10.96 5.80 -0.96
N LYS A 88 11.08 5.11 -2.09
CA LYS A 88 12.35 4.97 -2.83
C LYS A 88 12.66 6.20 -3.68
N GLU A 89 11.67 6.75 -4.38
CA GLU A 89 11.76 7.92 -5.26
C GLU A 89 11.66 9.24 -4.46
N GLY A 90 10.88 9.25 -3.38
CA GLY A 90 10.72 10.40 -2.48
C GLY A 90 11.92 10.65 -1.58
N LYS A 91 12.98 9.85 -1.64
CA LYS A 91 14.18 9.98 -0.79
C LYS A 91 14.89 11.33 -0.87
N GLU A 92 14.65 12.13 -1.91
CA GLU A 92 15.16 13.51 -1.98
C GLU A 92 14.09 14.59 -1.77
N ARG A 93 12.83 14.37 -2.19
CA ARG A 93 11.76 15.40 -2.08
C ARG A 93 10.82 15.27 -0.89
N MET A 94 10.77 14.13 -0.19
CA MET A 94 9.93 13.96 1.00
C MET A 94 10.50 14.62 2.26
N TYR A 95 11.76 15.05 2.22
CA TYR A 95 12.40 15.80 3.31
C TYR A 95 12.24 17.33 3.16
N GLU A 96 11.70 17.80 2.04
CA GLU A 96 11.39 19.20 1.84
C GLU A 96 9.93 19.46 2.23
N GLU A 97 9.72 20.17 3.34
CA GLU A 97 8.43 20.71 3.82
C GLU A 97 7.77 21.71 2.82
N ASN A 98 8.20 21.74 1.56
CA ASN A 98 7.78 22.71 0.55
C ASN A 98 7.51 22.10 -0.84
N SER A 99 7.33 20.79 -0.96
CA SER A 99 6.91 20.22 -2.25
C SER A 99 5.45 20.63 -2.53
N GLN A 100 5.33 21.55 -3.49
CA GLN A 100 4.11 22.28 -3.85
C GLN A 100 2.83 21.43 -3.87
N PRO A 101 1.70 21.99 -3.38
CA PRO A 101 0.40 21.38 -3.59
C PRO A 101 0.10 21.24 -5.08
N SER A 102 -0.45 20.08 -5.41
CA SER A 102 -1.09 19.73 -6.67
C SER A 102 -1.76 20.92 -7.34
N SER A 103 -1.37 21.19 -8.59
CA SER A 103 -2.21 21.69 -9.68
C SER A 103 -3.56 22.29 -9.26
N LEU A 104 -3.57 23.53 -8.75
CA LEU A 104 -4.76 24.37 -8.82
C LEU A 104 -4.62 25.22 -10.08
N GLY A 105 -5.52 24.95 -11.02
CA GLY A 105 -5.45 25.43 -12.39
C GLY A 105 -5.25 26.94 -12.52
N ASN A 106 -4.64 27.27 -13.66
CA ASN A 106 -4.64 28.56 -14.32
C ASN A 106 -5.96 29.34 -14.12
N PHE A 107 -6.04 30.19 -13.10
CA PHE A 107 -6.93 31.34 -13.13
C PHE A 107 -6.10 32.56 -13.53
N LYS A 108 -6.21 32.88 -14.83
CA LYS A 108 -5.81 34.15 -15.42
C LYS A 108 -6.13 35.30 -14.46
N LYS A 109 -5.09 35.98 -13.95
CA LYS A 109 -5.21 37.34 -13.44
C LYS A 109 -5.54 38.26 -14.61
N ASN A 110 -6.82 38.36 -14.97
CA ASN A 110 -7.33 39.57 -15.62
C ASN A 110 -7.39 40.66 -14.55
N LYS A 111 -6.36 41.50 -14.46
CA LYS A 111 -6.46 42.79 -13.78
C LYS A 111 -7.09 43.80 -14.74
N PRO A 112 -8.17 44.49 -14.37
CA PRO A 112 -8.55 45.73 -15.02
C PRO A 112 -7.87 46.90 -14.31
N LYS A 113 -7.20 47.76 -15.07
CA LYS A 113 -7.19 49.22 -14.91
C LYS A 113 -6.50 49.83 -16.11
#